data_AF-A0A7V6MWG0-F1
#
_entry.id   AF-A0A7V6MWG0-F1
#
_cell.length_a   1.000
_cell.length_b   1.000
_cell.length_c   1.000
_cell.angle_alpha   90.00
_cell.angle_beta   90.00
_cell.angle_gamma   90.00
#
_symmetry.space_group_name_H-M   'P 1'
#
loop_
_entity.id
_entity.type
_entity.pdbx_description
1 polymer ?
#
loop_
_entity_poly.entity_id
_entity_poly.type
_entity_poly.pdbx_seq_one_letter_code
_entity_poly.pdbx_strand_id
1 'polypeptide(L)'
;MNYFPKILIEYLRKNIVQYIFLSVVLIAGIIVGSITVNLMSDIQIEDILSFINGFLANINNISLDCSSIFYLSLSNNFKTAFLLIILGLSVVGLPFILIVIFFRGFVLGFTVGFLIG
;
A
#
# COMPACT_ATOMS: atom_id res chain seq x y z
N MET A 1 8.19 -7.19 36.65
CA MET A 1 7.04 -7.56 35.78
C MET A 1 7.16 -6.89 34.41
N ASN A 2 8.16 -7.27 33.59
CA ASN A 2 8.35 -6.75 32.20
C ASN A 2 8.48 -7.91 31.18
N TYR A 3 7.72 -8.99 31.35
CA TYR A 3 7.85 -10.18 30.48
C TYR A 3 7.36 -9.93 29.05
N PHE A 4 6.29 -9.16 28.88
CA PHE A 4 5.69 -8.87 27.57
C PHE A 4 6.64 -8.15 26.58
N PRO A 5 7.28 -7.02 26.93
CA PRO A 5 8.21 -6.35 26.01
C PRO A 5 9.41 -7.22 25.67
N LYS A 6 9.89 -8.05 26.61
CA LYS A 6 11.03 -8.94 26.38
C LYS A 6 10.70 -10.01 25.33
N ILE A 7 9.52 -10.64 25.44
CA ILE A 7 9.02 -11.64 24.49
C ILE A 7 8.83 -11.02 23.10
N LEU A 8 8.28 -9.81 23.03
CA LEU A 8 8.06 -9.12 21.76
C LEU A 8 9.37 -8.77 21.05
N ILE A 9 10.35 -8.23 21.78
CA ILE A 9 11.68 -7.91 21.24
C ILE A 9 12.40 -9.17 20.75
N GLU A 10 12.28 -10.26 21.50
CA GLU A 10 12.90 -11.53 21.13
C GLU A 10 12.27 -12.14 19.86
N TYR A 11 10.94 -12.06 19.74
CA TYR A 11 10.23 -12.47 18.52
C TYR A 11 10.61 -11.62 17.30
N LEU A 12 10.69 -10.30 17.46
CA LEU A 12 11.11 -9.38 16.39
C LEU A 12 12.55 -9.66 15.97
N ARG A 13 13.47 -9.83 16.93
CA ARG A 13 14.87 -10.16 16.66
C ARG A 13 15.00 -11.49 15.92
N LYS A 14 14.21 -12.50 16.29
CA LYS A 14 14.24 -13.82 15.65
C LYS A 14 13.81 -13.76 14.18
N ASN A 15 12.86 -12.89 13.83
CA ASN A 15 12.31 -12.78 12.47
C ASN A 15 12.84 -11.57 11.69
N ILE A 16 13.91 -10.93 12.15
CA ILE A 16 14.43 -9.67 11.59
C ILE A 16 14.78 -9.77 10.10
N VAL A 17 15.32 -10.92 9.67
CA VAL A 17 15.68 -11.17 8.27
C VAL A 17 14.45 -11.10 7.36
N GLN A 18 13.33 -11.66 7.80
CA GLN A 18 12.08 -11.62 7.04
C GLN A 18 11.55 -10.19 6.94
N TYR A 19 11.57 -9.43 8.03
CA TYR A 19 11.13 -8.03 8.01
C TYR A 19 12.00 -7.16 7.09
N ILE A 20 13.32 -7.32 7.14
CA ILE A 20 14.25 -6.61 6.24
C ILE A 20 13.95 -6.98 4.79
N PHE A 21 13.78 -8.27 4.50
CA PHE A 21 13.49 -8.74 3.14
C PHE A 21 12.19 -8.13 2.58
N LEU A 22 11.10 -8.15 3.34
CA LEU A 22 9.83 -7.53 2.94
C LEU A 22 9.96 -6.01 2.78
N SER A 23 10.76 -5.36 3.64
CA SER A 23 11.01 -3.93 3.57
C SER A 23 11.78 -3.55 2.31
N VAL A 24 12.78 -4.33 1.91
CA VAL A 24 13.52 -4.12 0.66
C VAL A 24 12.60 -4.24 -0.55
N VAL A 25 11.72 -5.25 -0.59
CA VAL A 25 10.74 -5.41 -1.67
C VAL A 25 9.76 -4.23 -1.74
N LEU A 26 9.30 -3.76 -0.57
CA LEU A 26 8.44 -2.57 -0.49
C LEU A 26 9.16 -1.32 -1.02
N ILE A 27 10.40 -1.08 -0.59
CA ILE A 27 11.22 0.05 -1.02
C ILE A 27 11.50 -0.01 -2.53
N ALA A 28 11.82 -1.20 -3.06
CA ALA A 28 11.99 -1.39 -4.49
C ALA A 28 10.71 -1.02 -5.25
N GLY A 29 9.55 -1.43 -4.75
CA GLY A 29 8.24 -1.00 -5.28
C GLY A 29 8.10 0.52 -5.29
N ILE A 30 8.38 1.18 -4.16
CA ILE A 30 8.29 2.64 -4.02
C ILE A 30 9.18 3.34 -5.07
N ILE A 31 10.43 2.91 -5.22
CA ILE A 31 11.37 3.48 -6.19
C ILE A 31 10.83 3.32 -7.61
N VAL A 32 10.39 2.12 -7.98
CA VAL A 32 9.85 1.85 -9.33
C VAL A 32 8.58 2.67 -9.59
N GLY A 33 7.67 2.76 -8.61
CA GLY A 33 6.45 3.56 -8.70
C GLY A 33 6.73 5.03 -8.91
N SER A 34 7.66 5.60 -8.14
CA SER A 34 8.04 7.01 -8.27
C SER A 34 8.71 7.33 -9.60
N ILE A 35 9.56 6.44 -10.12
CA ILE A 35 10.18 6.61 -11.45
C ILE A 35 9.13 6.57 -12.55
N THR A 36 8.13 5.69 -12.43
CA THR A 36 7.10 5.48 -13.46
C THR A 36 6.31 6.75 -13.78
N VAL A 37 6.11 7.63 -12.80
CA VAL A 37 5.44 8.93 -12.99
C VAL A 37 6.16 9.76 -14.07
N ASN A 38 7.49 9.81 -14.03
CA ASN A 38 8.31 10.56 -15.00
C ASN A 38 8.30 9.94 -16.41
N LEU A 39 7.79 8.72 -16.55
CA LEU A 39 7.68 8.02 -17.84
C LEU A 39 6.31 8.22 -18.48
N MET A 40 5.35 8.83 -17.77
CA MET A 40 4.03 9.11 -18.32
C MET A 40 4.09 10.26 -19.32
N SER A 41 3.30 10.15 -20.39
CA SER A 41 3.12 11.24 -21.35
C SER A 41 2.25 12.34 -20.74
N ASP A 42 2.39 13.57 -21.23
CA ASP A 42 1.60 14.73 -20.78
C ASP A 42 0.08 14.43 -20.75
N ILE A 43 -0.43 13.69 -21.76
CA ILE A 43 -1.84 13.29 -21.86
C ILE A 43 -2.27 12.41 -20.67
N GLN A 44 -1.43 11.45 -20.25
CA GLN A 44 -1.75 10.55 -19.13
C GLN A 44 -1.75 11.30 -17.80
N ILE A 45 -0.85 12.26 -17.64
CA ILE A 45 -0.81 13.13 -16.46
C ILE A 45 -2.07 14.00 -16.42
N GLU A 46 -2.44 14.61 -17.55
CA GLU A 46 -3.64 15.43 -17.69
C GLU A 46 -4.92 14.64 -17.37
N ASP A 47 -5.04 13.40 -17.85
CA ASP A 47 -6.19 12.53 -17.56
C ASP A 47 -6.35 12.27 -16.04
N ILE A 48 -5.26 11.97 -15.34
CA ILE A 48 -5.29 11.73 -13.88
C ILE A 48 -5.61 13.03 -13.14
N LEU A 49 -5.00 14.15 -13.53
CA LEU A 49 -5.29 15.46 -12.94
C LEU A 49 -6.75 15.87 -13.15
N SER A 50 -7.29 15.63 -14.35
CA SER A 50 -8.69 15.90 -14.67
C SER A 50 -9.64 15.07 -13.81
N PHE A 51 -9.35 13.78 -13.61
CA PHE A 51 -10.10 12.92 -12.70
C PHE A 51 -10.08 13.45 -11.25
N ILE A 52 -8.90 13.79 -10.72
CA ILE A 52 -8.74 14.32 -9.35
C ILE A 52 -9.48 15.65 -9.21
N ASN A 53 -9.29 16.57 -10.15
CA ASN A 53 -9.93 17.88 -10.13
C ASN A 53 -11.45 17.77 -10.24
N GLY A 54 -11.96 16.89 -11.10
CA GLY A 54 -13.39 16.60 -11.20
C GLY A 54 -13.97 16.02 -9.92
N PHE A 55 -13.22 15.15 -9.23
CA PHE A 55 -13.61 14.64 -7.92
C PHE A 55 -13.64 15.75 -6.86
N LEU A 56 -12.57 16.54 -6.77
CA LEU A 56 -12.46 17.64 -5.79
C LEU A 56 -13.52 18.73 -6.01
N ALA A 57 -13.81 19.08 -7.26
CA ALA A 57 -14.84 20.07 -7.58
C ALA A 57 -16.24 19.62 -7.12
N ASN A 58 -16.51 18.31 -7.15
CA ASN A 58 -17.79 17.74 -6.76
C ASN A 58 -17.87 17.36 -5.28
N ILE A 59 -16.75 17.33 -4.54
CA ILE A 59 -16.72 16.82 -3.17
C ILE A 59 -17.66 17.57 -2.21
N ASN A 60 -17.83 18.89 -2.42
CA ASN A 60 -18.71 19.73 -1.62
C ASN A 60 -20.21 19.52 -1.91
N ASN A 61 -20.54 18.93 -3.07
CA ASN A 61 -21.92 18.65 -3.50
C ASN A 61 -22.35 17.22 -3.15
N ILE A 62 -21.45 16.40 -2.60
CA ILE A 62 -21.73 15.01 -2.22
C ILE A 62 -22.06 14.97 -0.73
N SER A 63 -23.22 14.41 -0.38
CA SER A 63 -23.53 14.06 1.00
C SER A 63 -22.64 12.89 1.44
N LEU A 64 -21.57 13.18 2.16
CA LEU A 64 -20.63 12.18 2.65
C LEU A 64 -21.20 11.47 3.87
N ASP A 65 -21.55 10.19 3.73
CA ASP A 65 -21.77 9.31 4.88
C ASP A 65 -20.41 8.75 5.34
N CYS A 66 -19.80 9.46 6.29
CA CYS A 66 -18.52 9.09 6.90
C CYS A 66 -18.52 7.65 7.45
N SER A 67 -19.65 7.18 7.96
CA SER A 67 -19.76 5.82 8.51
C SER A 67 -19.64 4.79 7.39
N SER A 68 -20.39 4.98 6.31
CA SER A 68 -20.29 4.11 5.12
C SER A 68 -18.89 4.11 4.50
N ILE A 69 -18.24 5.26 4.38
CA ILE A 69 -16.87 5.36 3.86
C ILE A 69 -15.88 4.62 4.76
N PHE A 70 -16.02 4.74 6.09
CA PHE A 70 -15.20 4.02 7.04
C PHE A 70 -15.38 2.50 6.92
N TYR A 71 -16.62 2.01 6.92
CA TYR A 71 -16.90 0.57 6.78
C TYR A 71 -16.40 0.02 5.44
N LEU A 72 -16.57 0.77 4.35
CA LEU A 72 -16.07 0.39 3.04
C LEU A 72 -14.55 0.30 3.03
N SER A 73 -13.86 1.30 3.58
CA SER A 73 -12.40 1.35 3.67
C SER A 73 -11.86 0.22 4.55
N LEU A 74 -12.50 -0.02 5.69
CA LEU A 74 -12.13 -1.09 6.61
C LEU A 74 -12.30 -2.46 5.95
N SER A 75 -13.45 -2.70 5.30
CA SER A 75 -13.71 -3.94 4.56
C SER A 75 -12.67 -4.19 3.47
N ASN A 76 -12.30 -3.15 2.71
CA ASN A 76 -11.34 -3.29 1.63
C ASN A 76 -9.92 -3.64 2.13
N ASN A 77 -9.50 -3.01 3.23
CA ASN A 77 -8.23 -3.34 3.88
C ASN A 77 -8.27 -4.75 4.51
N PHE A 78 -9.39 -5.14 5.11
CA PHE A 78 -9.56 -6.47 5.68
C PHE A 78 -9.50 -7.57 4.61
N LYS A 79 -10.09 -7.35 3.42
CA LYS A 79 -9.96 -8.26 2.27
C LYS A 79 -8.49 -8.45 1.87
N THR A 80 -7.71 -7.37 1.85
CA THR A 80 -6.27 -7.46 1.55
C THR A 80 -5.53 -8.24 2.64
N ALA A 81 -5.80 -7.95 3.92
CA ALA A 81 -5.16 -8.63 5.03
C ALA A 81 -5.50 -10.14 5.03
N PHE A 82 -6.77 -10.48 4.80
CA PHE A 82 -7.24 -11.85 4.70
C PHE A 82 -6.57 -12.60 3.53
N LEU A 83 -6.44 -11.95 2.37
CA LEU A 83 -5.70 -12.50 1.23
C LEU A 83 -4.24 -12.80 1.61
N LEU A 84 -3.55 -11.87 2.25
CA LEU A 84 -2.17 -12.07 2.69
C LEU A 84 -2.03 -13.19 3.73
N ILE A 85 -2.99 -13.33 4.64
CA ILE A 85 -3.02 -14.43 5.61
C ILE A 85 -3.15 -15.76 4.86
N ILE A 86 -4.11 -15.90 3.94
CA ILE A 86 -4.30 -17.13 3.15
C ILE A 86 -3.03 -17.48 2.38
N LEU A 87 -2.43 -16.49 1.71
CA LEU A 87 -1.18 -16.70 0.98
C LEU A 87 -0.06 -17.14 1.94
N GLY A 88 0.03 -16.51 3.12
CA GLY A 88 1.05 -16.78 4.12
C GLY A 88 0.94 -18.14 4.80
N LEU A 89 -0.23 -18.78 4.74
CA LEU A 89 -0.42 -20.15 5.22
C LEU A 89 0.28 -21.19 4.32
N SER A 90 0.67 -20.81 3.10
CA SER A 90 1.31 -21.73 2.14
C SER A 90 2.70 -21.25 1.76
N VAL A 91 3.64 -22.19 1.61
CA VAL A 91 4.98 -21.89 1.06
C VAL A 91 4.88 -21.37 -0.38
N VAL A 92 3.90 -21.87 -1.14
CA VAL A 92 3.61 -21.45 -2.52
C VAL A 92 3.10 -20.01 -2.59
N GLY A 93 2.48 -19.49 -1.53
CA GLY A 93 1.97 -18.12 -1.47
C GLY A 93 3.05 -17.07 -1.24
N LEU A 94 4.27 -17.47 -0.84
CA LEU A 94 5.40 -16.56 -0.62
C LEU A 94 5.70 -15.66 -1.83
N PRO A 95 5.88 -16.15 -3.08
CA PRO A 95 6.07 -15.29 -4.24
C PRO A 95 4.92 -14.29 -4.46
N PHE A 96 3.68 -14.71 -4.21
CA PHE A 96 2.51 -13.83 -4.36
C PHE A 96 2.49 -12.72 -3.30
N ILE A 97 2.89 -13.02 -2.06
CA ILE A 97 3.04 -11.99 -1.01
C ILE A 97 4.03 -10.93 -1.45
N LEU A 98 5.16 -11.32 -2.05
CA LEU A 98 6.17 -10.37 -2.52
C LEU A 98 5.62 -9.48 -3.63
N ILE A 99 4.86 -10.04 -4.58
CA ILE A 99 4.19 -9.26 -5.64
C ILE A 99 3.20 -8.26 -5.02
N VAL A 100 2.38 -8.68 -4.06
CA VAL A 100 1.41 -7.80 -3.40
C VAL A 100 2.12 -6.66 -2.65
N ILE A 101 3.19 -6.97 -1.91
CA ILE A 101 3.96 -5.97 -1.18
C ILE A 101 4.68 -5.01 -2.13
N PHE A 102 5.31 -5.53 -3.17
CA PHE A 102 5.93 -4.72 -4.21
C PHE A 102 4.91 -3.79 -4.85
N PHE A 103 3.72 -4.31 -5.21
CA PHE A 103 2.66 -3.51 -5.82
C PHE A 103 2.12 -2.45 -4.85
N ARG A 104 2.00 -2.77 -3.56
CA ARG A 104 1.65 -1.76 -2.53
C ARG A 104 2.72 -0.66 -2.45
N GLY A 105 3.99 -1.02 -2.50
CA GLY A 105 5.10 -0.07 -2.58
C GLY A 105 5.02 0.78 -3.84
N PHE A 106 4.78 0.15 -4.99
CA PHE A 106 4.61 0.81 -6.29
C PHE A 106 3.51 1.86 -6.25
N VAL A 107 2.30 1.51 -5.77
CA VAL A 107 1.19 2.45 -5.68
C VAL A 107 1.54 3.63 -4.76
N LEU A 108 2.21 3.37 -3.62
CA LEU A 108 2.66 4.45 -2.72
C LEU A 108 3.67 5.38 -3.40
N GLY A 109 4.70 4.82 -4.05
CA GLY A 109 5.71 5.59 -4.75
C GLY A 109 5.16 6.37 -5.94
N PHE A 110 4.25 5.75 -6.70
CA PHE A 110 3.54 6.40 -7.80
C PHE A 110 2.72 7.58 -7.30
N THR A 111 1.90 7.41 -6.26
CA THR A 111 1.08 8.49 -5.71
C THR A 111 1.93 9.65 -5.20
N VAL A 112 3.00 9.36 -4.43
CA VAL A 112 3.88 10.41 -3.91
C VAL A 112 4.64 11.11 -5.06
N GLY A 113 5.16 10.34 -6.02
CA GLY A 113 5.85 10.89 -7.19
C GLY A 113 4.93 11.76 -8.04
N PHE A 114 3.69 11.33 -8.25
CA PHE A 114 2.69 12.04 -9.05
C PHE A 114 2.21 13.34 -8.40
N LEU A 115 2.14 13.39 -7.07
CA LEU A 115 1.69 14.59 -6.37
C LEU A 115 2.80 15.63 -6.15
N ILE A 116 4.07 15.21 -6.15
CA ILE A 116 5.22 16.09 -5.91
C ILE A 116 5.89 16.54 -7.22
N GLY A 117 5.98 15.65 -8.20
CA GLY A 117 6.56 15.92 -9.52
C GLY A 117 5.58 16.62 -10.43
#